data_AF-A0A967ECM3-F1
#
_entry.id   AF-A0A967ECM3-F1
#
_cell.length_a   1.000
_cell.length_b   1.000
_cell.length_c   1.000
_cell.angle_alpha   90.00
_cell.angle_beta   90.00
_cell.angle_gamma   90.00
#
_symmetry.space_group_name_H-M   'P 1'
#
loop_
_entity.id
_entity.type
_entity.pdbx_description
1 polymer ?
#
loop_
_entity_poly.entity_id
_entity_poly.type
_entity_poly.pdbx_seq_one_letter_code
_entity_poly.pdbx_strand_id
1 'polypeptide(L)'
;MKKKIGELFFQIIPVMIGVYLGFVVSNWSDDNQRRAQAYTLAQNLLSEINSNQSKLEKVIDYHKMLQDSSRYYSQPQSDIQNAHFFQGTQVLTLANSAYETGIQTGIINELPIDDIQAINQLYTLQNDYNDFGNLLMSGLLAKDFSDRAEDRRGIARFLSVSMTDVVIKETDLLETYGLVKERLMAVK
;
A
#
# COMPACT_ATOMS: atom_id res chain seq x y z
N MET A 1 -70.01 -1.41 14.45
CA MET A 1 -68.64 -1.96 14.26
C MET A 1 -67.80 -1.16 13.26
N LYS A 2 -68.32 -0.80 12.07
CA LYS A 2 -67.56 -0.04 11.04
C LYS A 2 -66.94 1.30 11.52
N LYS A 3 -67.61 2.07 12.38
CA LYS A 3 -67.07 3.35 12.92
C LYS A 3 -65.85 3.16 13.85
N LYS A 4 -65.85 2.12 14.69
CA LYS A 4 -64.72 1.82 15.61
C LYS A 4 -63.46 1.35 14.88
N ILE A 5 -63.62 0.67 13.74
CA ILE A 5 -62.48 0.24 12.90
C ILE A 5 -61.83 1.46 12.23
N GLY A 6 -62.63 2.42 11.73
CA GLY A 6 -62.11 3.64 11.11
C GLY A 6 -61.31 4.52 12.08
N GLU A 7 -61.78 4.66 13.33
CA GLU A 7 -61.03 5.36 14.39
C GLU A 7 -59.69 4.68 14.71
N LEU A 8 -59.69 3.34 14.76
CA LEU A 8 -58.47 2.56 15.02
C LEU A 8 -57.42 2.78 13.91
N PHE A 9 -57.85 2.79 12.64
CA PHE A 9 -56.98 3.08 11.51
C PHE A 9 -56.42 4.50 11.56
N PHE A 10 -57.24 5.49 11.93
CA PHE A 10 -56.81 6.88 12.04
C PHE A 10 -55.77 7.11 13.15
N GLN A 11 -55.72 6.23 14.17
CA GLN A 11 -54.71 6.28 15.23
C GLN A 11 -53.44 5.51 14.87
N ILE A 12 -53.56 4.37 14.18
CA ILE A 12 -52.41 3.51 13.85
C ILE A 12 -51.58 4.10 12.71
N ILE A 13 -52.22 4.68 11.68
CA ILE A 13 -51.51 5.22 10.51
C ILE A 13 -50.49 6.31 10.88
N PRO A 14 -50.82 7.33 11.70
CA PRO A 14 -49.84 8.35 12.11
C PRO A 14 -48.66 7.79 12.90
N VAL A 15 -48.91 6.80 13.78
CA VAL A 15 -47.84 6.13 14.54
C VAL A 15 -46.92 5.37 13.60
N MET A 16 -47.46 4.62 12.64
CA MET A 16 -46.66 3.92 11.63
C MET A 16 -45.85 4.90 10.76
N ILE A 17 -46.45 6.02 10.35
CA ILE A 17 -45.74 7.07 9.59
C ILE A 17 -44.62 7.67 10.43
N GLY A 18 -44.87 7.98 11.70
CA GLY A 18 -43.85 8.54 12.60
C GLY A 18 -42.65 7.60 12.78
N VAL A 19 -42.91 6.31 13.02
CA VAL A 19 -41.87 5.28 13.13
C VAL A 19 -41.12 5.12 11.81
N TYR A 20 -41.83 5.04 10.69
CA TYR A 20 -41.23 4.94 9.35
C TYR A 20 -40.34 6.13 9.04
N LEU A 21 -40.81 7.36 9.29
CA LEU A 21 -40.01 8.57 9.11
C LEU A 21 -38.78 8.59 10.02
N GLY A 22 -38.91 8.13 11.26
CA GLY A 22 -37.78 7.96 12.17
C GLY A 22 -36.69 7.05 11.61
N PHE A 23 -37.09 5.89 11.06
CA PHE A 23 -36.16 4.97 10.39
C PHE A 23 -35.54 5.58 9.13
N VAL A 24 -36.32 6.29 8.31
CA VAL A 24 -35.81 6.95 7.09
C VAL A 24 -34.75 7.99 7.44
N VAL A 25 -35.01 8.84 8.44
CA VAL A 25 -34.06 9.86 8.89
C VAL A 25 -32.80 9.23 9.48
N SER A 26 -32.94 8.18 10.30
CA SER A 26 -31.80 7.46 10.86
C SER A 26 -30.94 6.84 9.77
N ASN A 27 -31.54 6.10 8.84
CA ASN A 27 -30.82 5.45 7.74
C ASN A 27 -30.12 6.47 6.84
N TRP A 28 -30.75 7.62 6.59
CA TRP A 28 -30.14 8.70 5.81
C TRP A 28 -28.92 9.30 6.52
N SER A 29 -29.02 9.54 7.83
CA SER A 29 -27.90 10.02 8.64
C SER A 29 -26.76 9.01 8.67
N ASP A 30 -27.07 7.73 8.86
CA ASP A 30 -26.08 6.65 8.90
C ASP A 30 -25.36 6.48 7.54
N ASP A 31 -26.11 6.53 6.43
CA ASP A 31 -25.53 6.47 5.07
C ASP A 31 -24.60 7.66 4.81
N ASN A 32 -25.02 8.87 5.20
CA ASN A 32 -24.18 10.06 5.05
C ASN A 32 -22.90 9.99 5.88
N GLN A 33 -22.98 9.47 7.12
CA GLN A 33 -21.81 9.28 7.97
C GLN A 33 -20.84 8.25 7.39
N ARG A 34 -21.35 7.12 6.86
CA ARG A 34 -20.53 6.09 6.21
C ARG A 34 -19.81 6.61 4.99
N ARG A 35 -20.49 7.37 4.13
CA ARG A 35 -19.86 8.02 2.96
C ARG A 35 -18.74 8.98 3.37
N ALA A 36 -18.97 9.80 4.40
CA ALA A 36 -17.94 10.71 4.91
C ALA A 36 -16.72 9.95 5.46
N GLN A 37 -16.94 8.82 6.13
CA GLN A 37 -15.86 7.94 6.59
C GLN A 37 -15.10 7.28 5.45
N ALA A 38 -15.80 6.78 4.42
CA ALA A 38 -15.20 6.19 3.23
C ALA A 38 -14.36 7.22 2.46
N TYR A 39 -14.87 8.44 2.29
CA TYR A 39 -14.12 9.54 1.70
C TYR A 39 -12.85 9.88 2.51
N THR A 40 -12.97 9.96 3.83
CA THR A 40 -11.82 10.21 4.72
C THR A 40 -10.77 9.11 4.61
N LEU A 41 -11.20 7.84 4.57
CA LEU A 41 -10.31 6.71 4.34
C LEU A 41 -9.60 6.83 2.97
N ALA A 42 -10.33 7.14 1.90
CA ALA A 42 -9.75 7.32 0.57
C ALA A 42 -8.68 8.43 0.55
N GLN A 43 -8.91 9.56 1.24
CA GLN A 43 -7.92 10.63 1.37
C GLN A 43 -6.68 10.19 2.16
N ASN A 44 -6.86 9.42 3.23
CA ASN A 44 -5.74 8.89 4.02
C ASN A 44 -4.91 7.88 3.22
N LEU A 45 -5.55 6.97 2.49
CA LEU A 45 -4.89 6.04 1.57
C LEU A 45 -4.12 6.80 0.48
N LEU A 46 -4.72 7.83 -0.11
CA LEU A 46 -4.07 8.66 -1.13
C LEU A 46 -2.82 9.36 -0.58
N SER A 47 -2.91 9.93 0.62
CA SER A 47 -1.77 10.56 1.31
C SER A 47 -0.64 9.56 1.59
N GLU A 48 -0.98 8.36 2.07
CA GLU A 48 -0.03 7.28 2.34
C GLU A 48 0.67 6.81 1.05
N ILE A 49 -0.09 6.58 -0.01
CA ILE A 49 0.42 6.20 -1.33
C ILE A 49 1.39 7.27 -1.86
N ASN A 50 1.01 8.55 -1.81
CA ASN A 50 1.87 9.64 -2.27
C ASN A 50 3.18 9.72 -1.46
N SER A 51 3.10 9.53 -0.14
CA SER A 51 4.27 9.51 0.73
C SER A 51 5.21 8.35 0.40
N ASN A 52 4.66 7.14 0.22
CA ASN A 52 5.45 5.96 -0.13
C ASN A 52 6.06 6.07 -1.53
N GLN A 53 5.28 6.51 -2.52
CA GLN A 53 5.75 6.77 -3.87
C GLN A 53 6.94 7.74 -3.87
N SER A 54 6.83 8.88 -3.15
CA SER A 54 7.91 9.85 -3.08
C SER A 54 9.18 9.30 -2.43
N LYS A 55 9.06 8.33 -1.51
CA LYS A 55 10.23 7.64 -0.95
C LYS A 55 10.89 6.73 -1.99
N LEU A 56 10.11 5.93 -2.73
CA LEU A 56 10.62 5.04 -3.78
C LEU A 56 11.31 5.83 -4.91
N GLU A 57 10.69 6.91 -5.37
CA GLU A 57 11.24 7.77 -6.44
C GLU A 57 12.62 8.35 -6.09
N LYS A 58 12.92 8.54 -4.79
CA LYS A 58 14.22 9.06 -4.33
C LYS A 58 15.34 8.02 -4.37
N VAL A 59 15.02 6.73 -4.34
CA VAL A 59 16.02 5.65 -4.21
C VAL A 59 16.14 4.77 -5.44
N ILE A 60 15.13 4.73 -6.31
CA ILE A 60 15.10 3.81 -7.45
C ILE A 60 16.30 3.98 -8.41
N ASP A 61 16.73 5.22 -8.66
CA ASP A 61 17.89 5.47 -9.52
C ASP A 61 19.21 5.00 -8.87
N TYR A 62 19.30 5.12 -7.54
CA TYR A 62 20.40 4.54 -6.79
C TYR A 62 20.38 3.01 -6.87
N HIS A 63 19.23 2.36 -6.73
CA HIS A 63 19.12 0.90 -6.84
C HIS A 63 19.45 0.39 -8.25
N LYS A 64 19.05 1.12 -9.31
CA LYS A 64 19.47 0.82 -10.69
C LYS A 64 20.99 0.94 -10.86
N MET A 65 21.58 2.04 -10.38
CA MET A 65 23.04 2.21 -10.41
C MET A 65 23.76 1.12 -9.61
N LEU A 66 23.21 0.73 -8.46
CA LEU A 66 23.75 -0.32 -7.61
C LEU A 66 23.64 -1.69 -8.29
N GLN A 67 22.53 -2.00 -8.96
CA GLN A 67 22.34 -3.19 -9.78
C GLN A 67 23.43 -3.29 -10.86
N ASP A 68 23.59 -2.24 -11.66
CA ASP A 68 24.53 -2.19 -12.79
C ASP A 68 25.98 -2.30 -12.31
N SER A 69 26.34 -1.52 -11.29
CA SER A 69 27.67 -1.53 -10.70
C SER A 69 27.99 -2.89 -10.09
N SER A 70 27.07 -3.45 -9.31
CA SER A 70 27.25 -4.77 -8.70
C SER A 70 27.42 -5.86 -9.76
N ARG A 71 26.67 -5.80 -10.87
CA ARG A 71 26.83 -6.73 -12.00
C ARG A 71 28.21 -6.61 -12.63
N TYR A 72 28.72 -5.39 -12.85
CA TYR A 72 30.07 -5.17 -13.37
C TYR A 72 31.14 -5.74 -12.43
N TYR A 73 31.11 -5.36 -11.14
CA TYR A 73 32.12 -5.78 -10.16
C TYR A 73 32.00 -7.25 -9.73
N SER A 74 30.89 -7.92 -10.06
CA SER A 74 30.74 -9.36 -9.86
C SER A 74 31.63 -10.19 -10.79
N GLN A 75 32.11 -9.60 -11.89
CA GLN A 75 32.87 -10.31 -12.92
C GLN A 75 34.34 -10.49 -12.49
N PRO A 76 34.98 -11.65 -12.80
CA PRO A 76 36.36 -11.93 -12.38
C PRO A 76 37.39 -10.92 -12.89
N GLN A 77 37.12 -10.30 -14.04
CA GLN A 77 38.01 -9.39 -14.76
C GLN A 77 37.95 -7.95 -14.23
N SER A 78 37.00 -7.63 -13.35
CA SER A 78 36.83 -6.29 -12.79
C SER A 78 37.79 -6.04 -11.60
N ASP A 79 38.30 -4.82 -11.50
CA ASP A 79 39.06 -4.38 -10.32
C ASP A 79 38.10 -3.90 -9.22
N ILE A 80 37.74 -4.81 -8.31
CA ILE A 80 36.85 -4.53 -7.19
C ILE A 80 37.55 -3.83 -6.01
N GLN A 81 38.89 -3.73 -6.01
CA GLN A 81 39.61 -3.18 -4.86
C GLN A 81 39.36 -1.68 -4.67
N ASN A 82 39.06 -0.96 -5.75
CA ASN A 82 38.83 0.48 -5.78
C ASN A 82 37.35 0.88 -5.98
N ALA A 83 36.41 -0.05 -5.77
CA ALA A 83 34.99 0.20 -5.93
C ALA A 83 34.41 1.09 -4.81
N HIS A 84 33.86 2.24 -5.16
CA HIS A 84 33.21 3.18 -4.24
C HIS A 84 31.71 3.39 -4.52
N PHE A 85 31.07 2.45 -5.22
CA PHE A 85 29.67 2.58 -5.66
C PHE A 85 28.63 2.26 -4.57
N PHE A 86 29.02 1.52 -3.53
CA PHE A 86 28.08 1.02 -2.51
C PHE A 86 27.95 2.00 -1.33
N GLN A 87 26.74 2.52 -1.12
CA GLN A 87 26.38 3.43 -0.02
C GLN A 87 25.31 2.80 0.90
N GLY A 88 25.38 1.48 1.07
CA GLY A 88 24.33 0.70 1.75
C GLY A 88 23.24 0.26 0.79
N THR A 89 22.29 -0.55 1.27
CA THR A 89 21.24 -1.09 0.41
C THR A 89 20.12 -0.10 0.14
N GLN A 90 19.95 0.92 1.01
CA GLN A 90 18.90 1.94 0.94
C GLN A 90 17.46 1.39 0.79
N VAL A 91 17.24 0.13 1.18
CA VAL A 91 15.88 -0.45 1.17
C VAL A 91 15.02 0.24 2.22
N LEU A 92 13.80 0.57 1.82
CA LEU A 92 12.86 1.36 2.60
C LEU A 92 11.80 0.47 3.26
N THR A 93 11.19 0.96 4.34
CA THR A 93 9.93 0.42 4.84
C THR A 93 8.79 1.34 4.43
N LEU A 94 7.85 0.80 3.66
CA LEU A 94 6.67 1.51 3.17
C LEU A 94 5.53 1.40 4.19
N ALA A 95 4.83 2.52 4.43
CA ALA A 95 3.78 2.60 5.44
C ALA A 95 2.45 2.01 4.93
N ASN A 96 1.69 1.37 5.81
CA ASN A 96 0.42 0.72 5.49
C ASN A 96 -0.68 1.03 6.54
N SER A 97 -0.50 2.06 7.36
CA SER A 97 -1.34 2.34 8.52
C SER A 97 -2.75 2.79 8.12
N ALA A 98 -2.89 3.57 7.05
CA ALA A 98 -4.21 3.97 6.54
C ALA A 98 -5.02 2.75 6.07
N TYR A 99 -4.36 1.84 5.35
CA TYR A 99 -4.95 0.60 4.87
C TYR A 99 -5.34 -0.34 6.01
N GLU A 100 -4.43 -0.60 6.95
CA GLU A 100 -4.71 -1.43 8.12
C GLU A 100 -5.86 -0.87 8.96
N THR A 101 -5.90 0.45 9.17
CA THR A 101 -7.01 1.12 9.87
C THR A 101 -8.32 0.92 9.12
N GLY A 102 -8.34 1.07 7.79
CA GLY A 102 -9.53 0.85 6.97
C GLY A 102 -10.07 -0.58 7.05
N ILE A 103 -9.17 -1.57 7.09
CA ILE A 103 -9.51 -2.98 7.29
C ILE A 103 -10.07 -3.22 8.71
N GLN A 104 -9.36 -2.77 9.74
CA GLN A 104 -9.71 -3.00 11.15
C GLN A 104 -11.04 -2.35 11.54
N THR A 105 -11.31 -1.15 11.02
CA THR A 105 -12.56 -0.42 11.27
C THR A 105 -13.72 -0.90 10.40
N GLY A 106 -13.44 -1.69 9.36
CA GLY A 106 -14.42 -2.14 8.38
C GLY A 106 -14.89 -1.05 7.41
N ILE A 107 -14.39 0.19 7.52
CA ILE A 107 -14.74 1.32 6.64
C ILE A 107 -14.38 1.01 5.18
N ILE A 108 -13.37 0.17 4.95
CA ILE A 108 -12.99 -0.24 3.59
C ILE A 108 -14.12 -0.92 2.81
N ASN A 109 -15.09 -1.55 3.51
CA ASN A 109 -16.23 -2.21 2.87
C ASN A 109 -17.26 -1.23 2.28
N GLU A 110 -17.15 0.06 2.60
CA GLU A 110 -17.98 1.11 2.02
C GLU A 110 -17.45 1.58 0.64
N LEU A 111 -16.26 1.11 0.23
CA LEU A 111 -15.71 1.36 -1.11
C LEU A 111 -16.26 0.36 -2.14
N PRO A 112 -16.26 0.72 -3.44
CA PRO A 112 -16.58 -0.24 -4.50
C PRO A 112 -15.67 -1.46 -4.48
N ILE A 113 -16.23 -2.65 -4.76
CA ILE A 113 -15.48 -3.92 -4.69
C ILE A 113 -14.22 -3.94 -5.58
N ASP A 114 -14.30 -3.33 -6.77
CA ASP A 114 -13.18 -3.24 -7.69
C ASP A 114 -12.04 -2.38 -7.12
N ASP A 115 -12.38 -1.36 -6.34
CA ASP A 115 -11.39 -0.49 -5.69
C ASP A 115 -10.77 -1.19 -4.49
N ILE A 116 -11.57 -1.91 -3.69
CA ILE A 116 -11.08 -2.77 -2.61
C ILE A 116 -10.07 -3.78 -3.16
N GLN A 117 -10.38 -4.43 -4.29
CA GLN A 117 -9.48 -5.40 -4.93
C GLN A 117 -8.17 -4.74 -5.37
N ALA A 118 -8.23 -3.57 -6.00
CA ALA A 118 -7.04 -2.83 -6.45
C ALA A 118 -6.16 -2.38 -5.26
N ILE A 119 -6.79 -1.89 -4.19
CA ILE A 119 -6.10 -1.53 -2.94
C ILE A 119 -5.43 -2.76 -2.33
N ASN A 120 -6.14 -3.87 -2.19
CA ASN A 120 -5.58 -5.11 -1.63
C ASN A 120 -4.39 -5.62 -2.44
N GLN A 121 -4.47 -5.56 -3.77
CA GLN A 121 -3.36 -5.94 -4.66
C GLN A 121 -2.14 -5.06 -4.42
N LEU A 122 -2.34 -3.74 -4.35
CA LEU A 122 -1.26 -2.79 -4.09
C LEU A 122 -0.56 -3.07 -2.75
N TYR A 123 -1.33 -3.19 -1.65
CA TYR A 123 -0.74 -3.42 -0.34
C TYR A 123 -0.14 -4.81 -0.18
N THR A 124 -0.60 -5.79 -0.98
CA THR A 124 0.06 -7.10 -1.08
C THR A 124 1.45 -6.96 -1.70
N LEU A 125 1.59 -6.24 -2.81
CA LEU A 125 2.90 -5.95 -3.42
C LEU A 125 3.79 -5.15 -2.47
N GLN A 126 3.21 -4.21 -1.72
CA GLN A 126 3.96 -3.39 -0.77
C GLN A 126 4.51 -4.22 0.40
N ASN A 127 3.71 -5.13 0.94
CA ASN A 127 4.15 -6.05 1.99
C ASN A 127 5.24 -6.99 1.49
N ASP A 128 5.08 -7.55 0.28
CA ASP A 128 6.09 -8.39 -0.36
C ASP A 128 7.42 -7.64 -0.59
N TYR A 129 7.38 -6.35 -0.96
CA TYR A 129 8.57 -5.48 -1.02
C TYR A 129 9.22 -5.30 0.37
N ASN A 130 8.43 -4.98 1.39
CA ASN A 130 8.94 -4.79 2.75
C ASN A 130 9.59 -6.09 3.29
N ASP A 131 8.94 -7.23 3.07
CA ASP A 131 9.44 -8.55 3.47
C ASP A 131 10.74 -8.91 2.73
N PHE A 132 10.78 -8.65 1.42
CA PHE A 132 11.99 -8.82 0.63
C PHE A 132 13.14 -7.94 1.14
N GLY A 133 12.85 -6.69 1.54
CA GLY A 133 13.83 -5.80 2.13
C GLY A 133 14.45 -6.33 3.42
N ASN A 134 13.62 -6.92 4.29
CA ASN A 134 14.09 -7.55 5.53
C ASN A 134 14.96 -8.79 5.26
N LEU A 135 14.58 -9.61 4.28
CA LEU A 135 15.36 -10.78 3.84
C LEU A 135 16.70 -10.35 3.23
N LEU A 136 16.69 -9.30 2.41
CA LEU A 136 17.89 -8.75 1.79
C LEU A 136 18.87 -8.26 2.86
N MET A 137 18.38 -7.50 3.85
CA MET A 137 19.20 -7.01 4.94
C MET A 137 19.80 -8.17 5.75
N SER A 138 18.98 -9.17 6.09
CA SER A 138 19.44 -10.38 6.80
C SER A 138 20.50 -11.14 6.00
N GLY A 139 20.28 -11.31 4.70
CA GLY A 139 21.22 -11.97 3.78
C GLY A 139 22.53 -11.21 3.62
N LEU A 140 22.49 -9.88 3.65
CA LEU A 140 23.67 -9.03 3.60
C LEU A 140 24.47 -9.09 4.91
N LEU A 141 23.81 -9.03 6.06
CA LEU A 141 24.45 -9.12 7.39
C LEU A 141 25.14 -10.47 7.62
N ALA A 142 24.69 -11.53 6.94
CA ALA A 142 25.31 -12.85 7.00
C ALA A 142 26.57 -12.99 6.12
N LYS A 143 26.94 -11.96 5.33
CA LYS A 143 28.16 -12.00 4.49
C LYS A 143 29.40 -11.61 5.28
N ASP A 144 30.53 -12.17 4.85
CA ASP A 144 31.85 -11.71 5.31
C ASP A 144 32.23 -10.43 4.55
N PHE A 145 32.57 -9.38 5.30
CA PHE A 145 32.98 -8.07 4.79
C PHE A 145 34.49 -7.86 4.85
N SER A 146 35.27 -8.94 4.85
CA SER A 146 36.72 -8.85 4.77
C SER A 146 37.19 -8.15 3.48
N ASP A 147 38.39 -7.55 3.53
CA ASP A 147 39.00 -6.88 2.37
C ASP A 147 39.50 -7.84 1.27
N ARG A 148 39.22 -9.13 1.39
CA ARG A 148 39.56 -10.11 0.36
C ARG A 148 38.71 -9.87 -0.88
N ALA A 149 39.38 -9.85 -2.05
CA ALA A 149 38.70 -9.65 -3.33
C ALA A 149 37.59 -10.67 -3.60
N GLU A 150 37.74 -11.90 -3.09
CA GLU A 150 36.73 -12.96 -3.22
C GLU A 150 35.44 -12.64 -2.45
N ASP A 151 35.57 -12.15 -1.22
CA ASP A 151 34.42 -11.78 -0.37
C ASP A 151 33.68 -10.57 -0.95
N ARG A 152 34.43 -9.54 -1.38
CA ARG A 152 33.87 -8.37 -2.08
C ARG A 152 33.11 -8.78 -3.35
N ARG A 153 33.64 -9.74 -4.14
CA ARG A 153 32.92 -10.27 -5.32
C ARG A 153 31.70 -11.09 -4.93
N GLY A 154 31.75 -11.79 -3.80
CA GLY A 154 30.59 -12.47 -3.22
C GLY A 154 29.45 -11.50 -2.90
N ILE A 155 29.79 -10.35 -2.30
CA ILE A 155 28.85 -9.27 -2.02
C ILE A 155 28.32 -8.67 -3.33
N ALA A 156 29.18 -8.36 -4.30
CA ALA A 156 28.77 -7.83 -5.60
C ALA A 156 27.82 -8.79 -6.35
N ARG A 157 28.09 -10.10 -6.33
CA ARG A 157 27.16 -11.11 -6.88
C ARG A 157 25.82 -11.10 -6.17
N PHE A 158 25.81 -11.10 -4.84
CA PHE A 158 24.58 -11.03 -4.04
C PHE A 158 23.77 -9.77 -4.39
N LEU A 159 24.40 -8.60 -4.37
CA LEU A 159 23.74 -7.34 -4.71
C LEU A 159 23.25 -7.31 -6.15
N SER A 160 23.98 -7.88 -7.11
CA SER A 160 23.56 -7.92 -8.52
C SER A 160 22.24 -8.67 -8.72
N VAL A 161 22.03 -9.76 -7.98
CA VAL A 161 20.79 -10.54 -8.02
C VAL A 161 19.71 -9.80 -7.25
N SER A 162 19.96 -9.49 -5.97
CA SER A 162 18.93 -8.92 -5.10
C SER A 162 18.45 -7.54 -5.57
N MET A 163 19.34 -6.68 -6.08
CA MET A 163 18.94 -5.36 -6.60
C MET A 163 18.13 -5.46 -7.90
N THR A 164 18.29 -6.53 -8.67
CA THR A 164 17.42 -6.76 -9.83
C THR A 164 15.97 -6.92 -9.38
N ASP A 165 15.74 -7.73 -8.34
CA ASP A 165 14.41 -7.93 -7.79
C ASP A 165 13.87 -6.67 -7.09
N VAL A 166 14.74 -5.92 -6.39
CA VAL A 166 14.36 -4.61 -5.81
C VAL A 166 13.83 -3.68 -6.90
N VAL A 167 14.59 -3.46 -7.98
CA VAL A 167 14.21 -2.53 -9.05
C VAL A 167 12.91 -2.94 -9.73
N ILE A 168 12.69 -4.24 -9.95
CA ILE A 168 11.44 -4.77 -10.51
C ILE A 168 10.27 -4.43 -9.57
N LYS A 169 10.37 -4.81 -8.29
CA LYS A 169 9.31 -4.55 -7.29
C LYS A 169 9.00 -3.07 -7.13
N GLU A 170 10.01 -2.21 -7.14
CA GLU A 170 9.82 -0.75 -7.05
C GLU A 170 9.11 -0.20 -8.29
N THR A 171 9.44 -0.71 -9.47
CA THR A 171 8.78 -0.31 -10.72
C THR A 171 7.31 -0.74 -10.72
N ASP A 172 7.03 -1.99 -10.38
CA ASP A 172 5.67 -2.53 -10.28
C ASP A 172 4.82 -1.75 -9.26
N LEU A 173 5.42 -1.39 -8.12
CA LEU A 173 4.77 -0.56 -7.09
C LEU A 173 4.46 0.84 -7.59
N LEU A 174 5.40 1.51 -8.27
CA LEU A 174 5.18 2.85 -8.81
C LEU A 174 4.07 2.87 -9.87
N GLU A 175 4.02 1.86 -10.75
CA GLU A 175 2.93 1.70 -11.71
C GLU A 175 1.58 1.48 -11.00
N THR A 176 1.54 0.55 -10.04
CA THR A 176 0.32 0.21 -9.31
C THR A 176 -0.18 1.39 -8.46
N TYR A 177 0.72 2.19 -7.87
CA TYR A 177 0.36 3.43 -7.20
C TYR A 177 -0.37 4.38 -8.14
N GLY A 178 0.10 4.55 -9.39
CA GLY A 178 -0.59 5.35 -10.40
C GLY A 178 -2.05 4.93 -10.57
N LEU A 179 -2.29 3.64 -10.81
CA LEU A 179 -3.62 3.07 -11.05
C LEU A 179 -4.57 3.21 -9.84
N VAL A 180 -4.07 2.95 -8.62
CA VAL A 180 -4.90 3.03 -7.41
C VAL A 180 -5.22 4.48 -7.05
N LYS A 181 -4.30 5.42 -7.25
CA LYS A 181 -4.56 6.85 -7.00
C LYS A 181 -5.70 7.38 -7.87
N GLU A 182 -5.73 7.02 -9.15
CA GLU A 182 -6.80 7.44 -10.07
C GLU A 182 -8.18 6.97 -9.59
N ARG A 183 -8.26 5.73 -9.09
CA ARG A 183 -9.49 5.18 -8.50
C ARG A 183 -9.90 5.90 -7.22
N LEU A 184 -8.97 6.12 -6.30
CA LEU A 184 -9.25 6.81 -5.03
C LEU A 184 -9.68 8.26 -5.24
N MET A 185 -9.17 8.95 -6.26
CA MET A 185 -9.61 10.31 -6.62
C MET A 185 -11.05 10.36 -7.15
N ALA A 186 -11.60 9.24 -7.61
CA ALA A 186 -12.98 9.16 -8.08
C ALA A 186 -14.00 8.98 -6.93
N VAL A 187 -13.54 8.64 -5.72
CA VAL A 187 -14.38 8.50 -4.53
C VAL A 187 -14.88 9.88 -4.07
N LYS A 188 -16.19 10.03 -3.93
CA LYS A 188 -16.88 11.26 -3.51
C LYS A 188 -17.77 11.03 -2.31
#